data_AF-A0A3B1DXE8-F1
#
_entry.id   AF-A0A3B1DXE8-F1
#
_cell.length_a   1.000
_cell.length_b   1.000
_cell.length_c   1.000
_cell.angle_alpha   90.00
_cell.angle_beta   90.00
_cell.angle_gamma   90.00
#
_symmetry.space_group_name_H-M   'P 1'
#
loop_
_entity.id
_entity.type
_entity.pdbx_description
1 polymer ?
#
loop_
_entity_poly.entity_id
_entity_poly.type
_entity_poly.pdbx_seq_one_letter_code
_entity_poly.pdbx_strand_id
1 'polypeptide(L)'
;MTSLNSYVTKMIYQKIASFSICLLPPLPSMNRKSIMKKSLVNKTCLMMVVLAFFLRGTAPLVACPFCNAPSLTLTEQIAEADAVVLVEWISAKKGEGDFAGSTTYRIKKIHKAPKKNLKAGETVTLVQHRTGNGDDLFLLLGSMGNQLEWNSPLKITNASYQYITNAPAPDVKGAKRLLYFMKYLEVADQTVADDAYYEFANAPYKEIKTVAKKIPRNKIRKWLINPKTPATRIGLYGLLLGLGGDKEDAKLMKKIIRNQKEELRLGIDGVMSGYILLTGEEGLKFLEETKLVTLYITDKNGKPLLDETGEKKRVPFSEVYATMQALRFLWTYGDGKIEKNRLRQSLRILLNRPELADLVITDLARWKDWSVQEKLMKMYGSENYDVQSVKTSIVRYFLACTADVPKNSKLPEPKHVKKAKKYLKILEQKDPRTVKTAKRFFFIR
;
A
#
# COMPACT_ATOMS: atom_id res chain seq x y z
N MET A 1 -4.68 41.80 11.55
CA MET A 1 -5.39 40.66 10.93
C MET A 1 -4.58 40.02 9.78
N THR A 2 -3.24 40.01 9.87
CA THR A 2 -2.34 39.51 8.80
C THR A 2 -1.12 38.74 9.34
N SER A 3 -1.02 38.45 10.65
CA SER A 3 0.11 37.70 11.23
C SER A 3 -0.23 36.31 11.79
N LEU A 4 -1.52 35.94 11.89
CA LEU A 4 -1.91 34.63 12.43
C LEU A 4 -1.74 33.45 11.45
N ASN A 5 -1.84 33.68 10.12
CA ASN A 5 -1.77 32.60 9.13
C ASN A 5 -0.34 32.04 8.92
N SER A 6 0.68 32.86 9.17
CA SER A 6 2.09 32.42 9.11
C SER A 6 2.46 31.54 10.30
N TYR A 7 1.89 31.81 11.48
CA TYR A 7 2.16 31.06 12.71
C TYR A 7 1.52 29.67 12.72
N VAL A 8 0.29 29.53 12.24
CA VAL A 8 -0.41 28.23 12.17
C VAL A 8 0.26 27.30 11.15
N THR A 9 0.76 27.84 10.03
CA THR A 9 1.45 27.06 8.99
C THR A 9 2.84 26.57 9.45
N LYS A 10 3.57 27.37 10.24
CA LYS A 10 4.83 26.95 10.89
C LYS A 10 4.60 25.88 11.98
N MET A 11 3.50 25.99 12.73
CA MET A 11 3.19 25.05 13.82
C MET A 11 2.80 23.65 13.31
N ILE A 12 2.20 23.57 12.11
CA ILE A 12 1.88 22.30 11.46
C ILE A 12 3.14 21.61 10.91
N TYR A 13 4.09 22.37 10.35
CA TYR A 13 5.38 21.81 9.91
C TYR A 13 6.27 21.36 11.08
N GLN A 14 6.19 22.02 12.24
CA GLN A 14 6.99 21.68 13.42
C GLN A 14 6.42 20.49 14.19
N LYS A 15 5.10 20.25 14.15
CA LYS A 15 4.47 19.05 14.75
C LYS A 15 4.73 17.76 13.97
N ILE A 16 5.10 17.84 12.69
CA ILE A 16 5.43 16.66 11.87
C ILE A 16 6.89 16.22 12.10
N ALA A 17 7.78 17.13 12.54
CA ALA A 17 9.18 16.82 12.82
C ALA A 17 9.46 16.31 14.25
N SER A 18 8.43 16.14 15.10
CA SER A 18 8.60 15.75 16.51
C SER A 18 7.94 14.41 16.89
N PHE A 19 7.47 13.61 15.93
CA PHE A 19 7.07 12.22 16.17
C PHE A 19 8.25 11.25 15.95
N SER A 20 9.31 11.50 16.72
CA SER A 20 10.35 10.53 17.04
C SER A 20 11.03 11.08 18.29
N ILE A 21 10.57 10.61 19.45
CA ILE A 21 11.30 10.45 20.73
C ILE A 21 10.23 9.97 21.72
N CYS A 22 10.30 8.70 22.07
CA CYS A 22 9.55 8.12 23.18
C CYS A 22 10.26 8.46 24.50
N LEU A 23 9.45 8.56 25.55
CA LEU A 23 9.73 8.92 26.93
C LEU A 23 10.93 8.23 27.60
N LEU A 24 11.69 8.99 28.39
CA LEU A 24 12.42 8.54 29.59
C LEU A 24 12.04 9.49 30.76
N PRO A 25 12.03 9.02 32.02
CA PRO A 25 11.38 9.70 33.15
C PRO A 25 12.21 10.87 33.70
N PRO A 26 11.63 11.77 34.53
CA PRO A 26 12.26 13.02 34.93
C PRO A 26 13.09 12.86 36.21
N LEU A 27 14.21 13.58 36.28
CA LEU A 27 14.94 13.87 37.53
C LEU A 27 15.43 15.34 37.52
N PRO A 28 15.64 15.94 38.71
CA PRO A 28 15.14 17.28 39.02
C PRO A 28 16.09 18.43 38.66
N SER A 29 15.46 19.61 38.59
CA SER A 29 16.04 20.93 38.40
C SER A 29 17.08 21.32 39.45
N MET A 30 18.19 21.94 39.03
CA MET A 30 18.90 22.93 39.82
C MET A 30 19.57 23.99 38.93
N ASN A 31 19.65 25.20 39.48
CA ASN A 31 19.67 26.49 38.81
C ASN A 31 21.10 27.09 38.68
N ARG A 32 21.22 28.05 37.76
CA ARG A 32 22.29 29.03 37.45
C ARG A 32 23.46 29.22 38.44
N LYS A 33 24.67 29.38 37.86
CA LYS A 33 25.63 30.53 37.94
C LYS A 33 27.03 30.03 37.52
N SER A 34 27.65 30.52 36.44
CA SER A 34 28.41 31.77 36.23
C SER A 34 29.94 31.55 36.25
N ILE A 35 30.62 32.08 35.22
CA ILE A 35 31.92 32.78 35.29
C ILE A 35 33.25 31.97 35.28
N MET A 36 34.03 32.23 34.21
CA MET A 36 35.50 32.38 34.08
C MET A 36 36.51 31.20 33.98
N LYS A 37 37.35 31.38 32.95
CA LYS A 37 38.84 31.28 32.86
C LYS A 37 39.54 29.92 32.61
N LYS A 38 40.31 29.97 31.52
CA LYS A 38 41.72 29.54 31.29
C LYS A 38 42.06 28.04 31.20
N SER A 39 42.61 27.71 30.02
CA SER A 39 43.79 26.88 29.70
C SER A 39 44.15 25.71 30.63
N LEU A 40 44.39 24.52 30.05
CA LEU A 40 45.74 23.94 29.85
C LEU A 40 45.62 22.48 29.33
N VAL A 41 46.16 22.25 28.15
CA VAL A 41 47.05 21.14 27.72
C VAL A 41 46.96 19.76 28.43
N ASN A 42 46.77 18.75 27.58
CA ASN A 42 47.33 17.39 27.58
C ASN A 42 46.73 16.22 28.39
N LYS A 43 46.77 15.07 27.68
CA LYS A 43 46.67 13.66 28.11
C LYS A 43 45.27 13.09 28.28
N THR A 44 44.79 12.39 27.25
CA THR A 44 44.31 10.99 27.33
C THR A 44 43.80 10.53 25.96
N CYS A 45 44.74 10.20 25.08
CA CYS A 45 44.47 9.51 23.82
C CYS A 45 44.93 8.06 23.99
N LEU A 46 44.21 7.25 24.76
CA LEU A 46 44.33 5.77 24.72
C LEU A 46 43.27 5.03 25.55
N MET A 47 41.99 5.39 25.50
CA MET A 47 40.95 4.54 26.10
C MET A 47 39.56 4.81 25.53
N MET A 48 39.41 4.82 24.20
CA MET A 48 38.10 5.01 23.57
C MET A 48 37.97 4.30 22.21
N VAL A 49 38.56 3.11 22.05
CA VAL A 49 38.41 2.30 20.82
C VAL A 49 37.98 0.84 21.10
N VAL A 50 37.90 0.39 22.35
CA VAL A 50 37.51 -1.00 22.68
C VAL A 50 36.09 -1.12 23.26
N LEU A 51 35.40 0.00 23.53
CA LEU A 51 34.03 -0.01 24.09
C LEU A 51 32.95 0.46 23.10
N ALA A 52 33.15 0.22 21.79
CA ALA A 52 32.18 0.55 20.75
C ALA A 52 31.67 -0.68 19.96
N PHE A 53 32.04 -1.90 20.37
CA PHE A 53 31.76 -3.12 19.59
C PHE A 53 30.80 -4.13 20.23
N PHE A 54 30.18 -3.84 21.37
CA PHE A 54 29.31 -4.81 22.08
C PHE A 54 27.97 -4.28 22.57
N LEU A 55 27.27 -3.47 21.77
CA LEU A 55 25.85 -3.16 21.98
C LEU A 55 25.08 -3.22 20.65
N ARG A 56 25.06 -4.40 20.01
CA ARG A 56 23.96 -4.76 19.10
C ARG A 56 22.78 -5.19 19.94
N GLY A 57 21.99 -4.23 20.39
CA GLY A 57 20.66 -4.50 20.91
C GLY A 57 19.81 -5.11 19.80
N THR A 58 19.47 -6.39 19.92
CA THR A 58 18.39 -7.01 19.16
C THR A 58 17.08 -6.43 19.66
N ALA A 59 16.61 -5.36 19.01
CA ALA A 59 15.23 -4.96 19.17
C ALA A 59 14.35 -6.13 18.69
N PRO A 60 13.32 -6.55 19.45
CA PRO A 60 12.32 -7.46 18.92
C PRO A 60 11.70 -6.78 17.70
N LEU A 61 11.84 -7.40 16.54
CA LEU A 61 11.07 -7.10 15.34
C LEU A 61 9.60 -7.34 15.66
N VAL A 62 8.95 -6.34 16.27
CA VAL A 62 7.51 -6.16 16.20
C VAL A 62 7.25 -5.85 14.74
N ALA A 63 7.05 -6.90 13.94
CA ALA A 63 6.63 -6.77 12.56
C ALA A 63 5.44 -5.80 12.52
N CYS A 64 5.58 -4.72 11.75
CA CYS A 64 4.51 -3.76 11.53
C CYS A 64 3.23 -4.55 11.19
N PRO A 65 2.13 -4.46 11.97
CA PRO A 65 0.89 -5.18 11.67
C PRO A 65 0.22 -4.71 10.36
N PHE A 66 0.79 -3.67 9.73
CA PHE A 66 0.41 -3.13 8.44
C PHE A 66 1.33 -3.57 7.29
N CYS A 67 2.48 -4.21 7.58
CA CYS A 67 3.39 -4.79 6.60
C CYS A 67 2.99 -6.24 6.27
N ASN A 68 1.77 -6.43 5.77
CA ASN A 68 1.48 -7.59 4.92
C ASN A 68 2.06 -7.30 3.53
N ALA A 69 3.39 -7.22 3.43
CA ALA A 69 4.06 -7.37 2.14
C ALA A 69 3.65 -8.74 1.57
N PRO A 70 3.53 -8.91 0.24
CA PRO A 70 3.20 -10.20 -0.33
C PRO A 70 4.26 -11.22 0.08
N SER A 71 3.95 -12.01 1.11
CA SER A 71 4.65 -13.24 1.43
C SER A 71 4.24 -14.27 0.39
N LEU A 72 5.12 -15.24 0.15
CA LEU A 72 4.77 -16.41 -0.65
C LEU A 72 3.47 -17.02 -0.11
N THR A 73 2.54 -17.37 -1.00
CA THR A 73 1.32 -18.07 -0.61
C THR A 73 1.69 -19.46 -0.06
N LEU A 74 0.81 -20.09 0.70
CA LEU A 74 1.07 -21.40 1.29
C LEU A 74 1.39 -22.45 0.21
N THR A 75 0.76 -22.34 -0.95
CA THR A 75 1.04 -23.24 -2.07
C THR A 75 2.39 -22.97 -2.74
N GLU A 76 2.84 -21.71 -2.80
CA GLU A 76 4.18 -21.35 -3.27
C GLU A 76 5.24 -21.88 -2.28
N GLN A 77 5.02 -21.68 -0.98
CA GLN A 77 5.91 -22.23 0.06
C GLN A 77 6.01 -23.76 0.00
N ILE A 78 4.91 -24.46 -0.29
CA ILE A 78 4.89 -25.93 -0.43
C ILE A 78 5.55 -26.41 -1.72
N ALA A 79 5.36 -25.67 -2.81
CA ALA A 79 6.01 -25.98 -4.07
C ALA A 79 7.54 -25.88 -3.91
N GLU A 80 8.02 -24.84 -3.22
CA GLU A 80 9.44 -24.59 -2.93
C GLU A 80 10.04 -25.56 -1.90
N ALA A 81 9.27 -26.01 -0.90
CA ALA A 81 9.78 -26.89 0.16
C ALA A 81 10.20 -28.28 -0.37
N ASP A 82 11.30 -28.84 0.13
CA ASP A 82 11.75 -30.21 -0.20
C ASP A 82 10.99 -31.28 0.60
N ALA A 83 10.50 -30.93 1.79
CA ALA A 83 9.68 -31.78 2.65
C ALA A 83 8.45 -31.02 3.17
N VAL A 84 7.31 -31.70 3.22
CA VAL A 84 6.06 -31.17 3.78
C VAL A 84 5.39 -32.27 4.57
N VAL A 85 5.25 -32.07 5.88
CA VAL A 85 4.66 -33.05 6.78
C VAL A 85 3.62 -32.42 7.70
N LEU A 86 2.54 -33.16 7.95
CA LEU A 86 1.60 -32.88 9.02
C LEU A 86 2.08 -33.58 10.28
N VAL A 87 2.23 -32.83 11.36
CA VAL A 87 2.68 -33.34 12.64
C VAL A 87 1.70 -33.01 13.75
N GLU A 88 1.67 -33.84 14.78
CA GLU A 88 0.94 -33.60 16.03
C GLU A 88 1.93 -33.27 17.15
N TRP A 89 1.56 -32.35 18.05
CA TRP A 89 2.40 -31.97 19.19
C TRP A 89 2.44 -33.09 20.23
N ILE A 90 3.62 -33.38 20.79
CA ILE A 90 3.80 -34.44 21.79
C ILE A 90 4.23 -33.88 23.14
N SER A 91 5.28 -33.07 23.14
CA SER A 91 5.84 -32.50 24.36
C SER A 91 6.66 -31.27 24.05
N ALA A 92 6.87 -30.42 25.06
CA ALA A 92 7.80 -29.29 24.96
C ALA A 92 8.63 -29.17 26.24
N LYS A 93 9.92 -28.89 26.08
CA LYS A 93 10.82 -28.50 27.17
C LYS A 93 10.93 -26.98 27.17
N LYS A 94 10.72 -26.37 28.34
CA LYS A 94 10.94 -24.92 28.49
C LYS A 94 12.42 -24.60 28.34
N GLY A 95 12.70 -23.41 27.83
CA GLY A 95 14.06 -22.90 27.76
C GLY A 95 14.56 -22.44 29.12
N GLU A 96 15.85 -22.60 29.36
CA GLU A 96 16.55 -22.13 30.56
C GLU A 96 17.93 -21.57 30.14
N GLY A 97 18.30 -20.38 30.64
CA GLY A 97 19.53 -19.70 30.22
C GLY A 97 19.57 -19.45 28.70
N ASP A 98 20.64 -19.90 28.05
CA ASP A 98 20.84 -19.78 26.59
C ASP A 98 20.06 -20.82 25.76
N PHE A 99 19.41 -21.80 26.41
CA PHE A 99 18.59 -22.79 25.72
C PHE A 99 17.20 -22.21 25.43
N ALA A 100 16.85 -22.05 24.15
CA ALA A 100 15.55 -21.53 23.71
C ALA A 100 14.36 -22.47 23.98
N GLY A 101 14.59 -23.64 24.58
CA GLY A 101 13.59 -24.69 24.71
C GLY A 101 13.53 -25.59 23.49
N SER A 102 12.68 -26.62 23.56
CA SER A 102 12.44 -27.51 22.41
C SER A 102 11.01 -27.99 22.38
N THR A 103 10.53 -28.35 21.20
CA THR A 103 9.21 -28.95 21.01
C THR A 103 9.35 -30.20 20.16
N THR A 104 8.77 -31.31 20.65
CA THR A 104 8.75 -32.59 19.96
C THR A 104 7.39 -32.80 19.33
N TYR A 105 7.41 -33.17 18.05
CA TYR A 105 6.24 -33.48 17.25
C TYR A 105 6.32 -34.91 16.73
N ARG A 106 5.18 -35.54 16.45
CA ARG A 106 5.09 -36.84 15.76
C ARG A 106 4.55 -36.64 14.35
N ILE A 107 5.20 -37.23 13.35
CA ILE A 107 4.76 -37.18 11.95
C ILE A 107 3.49 -38.00 11.80
N LYS A 108 2.39 -37.33 11.47
CA LYS A 108 1.09 -37.96 11.23
C LYS A 108 0.89 -38.31 9.77
N LYS A 109 1.25 -37.41 8.86
CA LYS A 109 1.17 -37.60 7.40
C LYS A 109 2.34 -36.95 6.69
N ILE A 110 2.77 -37.57 5.62
CA ILE A 110 3.82 -37.04 4.73
C ILE A 110 3.13 -36.63 3.43
N HIS A 111 3.24 -35.35 3.08
CA HIS A 111 2.72 -34.80 1.83
C HIS A 111 3.80 -34.75 0.75
N LYS A 112 5.01 -34.31 1.12
CA LYS A 112 6.19 -34.27 0.27
C LYS A 112 7.40 -34.72 1.09
N ALA A 113 8.29 -35.52 0.50
CA ALA A 113 9.51 -35.93 1.15
C ALA A 113 10.68 -35.93 0.15
N PRO A 114 11.90 -35.64 0.62
CA PRO A 114 13.10 -35.83 -0.18
C PRO A 114 13.34 -37.33 -0.42
N LYS A 115 14.28 -37.68 -1.30
CA LYS A 115 14.66 -39.08 -1.58
C LYS A 115 15.15 -39.88 -0.35
N LYS A 116 15.35 -39.24 0.80
CA LYS A 116 15.64 -39.88 2.10
C LYS A 116 14.33 -40.14 2.85
N ASN A 117 14.14 -41.38 3.31
CA ASN A 117 12.87 -41.89 3.85
C ASN A 117 12.47 -41.23 5.19
N LEU A 118 11.61 -40.21 5.14
CA LEU A 118 10.76 -39.83 6.29
C LEU A 118 9.67 -40.89 6.48
N LYS A 119 9.32 -41.25 7.72
CA LYS A 119 8.23 -42.19 8.01
C LYS A 119 7.17 -41.60 8.94
N ALA A 120 5.91 -41.96 8.68
CA ALA A 120 4.84 -41.66 9.63
C ALA A 120 5.11 -42.36 10.97
N GLY A 121 4.82 -41.68 12.08
CA GLY A 121 5.13 -42.12 13.44
C GLY A 121 6.49 -41.66 13.97
N GLU A 122 7.42 -41.24 13.10
CA GLU A 122 8.71 -40.68 13.55
C GLU A 122 8.52 -39.35 14.26
N THR A 123 9.42 -39.03 15.19
CA THR A 123 9.40 -37.77 15.93
C THR A 123 10.37 -36.76 15.35
N VAL A 124 9.95 -35.50 15.28
CA VAL A 124 10.77 -34.35 14.90
C VAL A 124 10.85 -33.40 16.09
N THR A 125 12.06 -33.07 16.53
CA THR A 125 12.29 -32.12 17.62
C THR A 125 12.85 -30.83 17.06
N LEU A 126 12.17 -29.72 17.33
CA LEU A 126 12.59 -28.39 16.90
C LEU A 126 13.05 -27.57 18.09
N VAL A 127 14.09 -26.77 17.89
CA VAL A 127 14.57 -25.78 18.85
C VAL A 127 13.56 -24.64 18.89
N GLN A 128 13.20 -24.21 20.09
CA GLN A 128 12.12 -23.29 20.48
C GLN A 128 10.99 -24.01 21.23
N HIS A 129 10.73 -23.54 22.45
CA HIS A 129 9.55 -23.91 23.22
C HIS A 129 8.26 -23.41 22.54
N ARG A 130 7.31 -24.31 22.30
CA ARG A 130 5.97 -24.00 21.81
C ARG A 130 4.94 -24.74 22.65
N THR A 131 4.00 -23.97 23.19
CA THR A 131 2.87 -24.53 23.93
C THR A 131 1.91 -25.22 22.97
N GLY A 132 1.37 -26.34 23.41
CA GLY A 132 0.43 -27.14 22.65
C GLY A 132 -0.14 -28.26 23.50
N ASN A 133 -1.07 -29.02 22.91
CA ASN A 133 -1.61 -30.25 23.48
C ASN A 133 -1.57 -31.37 22.42
N GLY A 134 -1.87 -32.61 22.81
CA GLY A 134 -1.76 -33.78 21.94
C GLY A 134 -2.61 -33.73 20.66
N ASP A 135 -3.66 -32.92 20.65
CA ASP A 135 -4.57 -32.78 19.50
C ASP A 135 -4.16 -31.64 18.55
N ASP A 136 -3.21 -30.79 18.95
CA ASP A 136 -2.75 -29.68 18.13
C ASP A 136 -1.92 -30.17 16.93
N LEU A 137 -2.35 -29.75 15.74
CA LEU A 137 -1.70 -30.08 14.48
C LEU A 137 -0.85 -28.92 13.95
N PHE A 138 0.26 -29.27 13.32
CA PHE A 138 1.19 -28.32 12.71
C PHE A 138 1.62 -28.81 11.33
N LEU A 139 1.81 -27.87 10.41
CA LEU A 139 2.48 -28.08 9.14
C LEU A 139 3.95 -27.74 9.30
N LEU A 140 4.83 -28.70 8.97
CA LEU A 140 6.26 -28.43 8.85
C LEU A 140 6.64 -28.42 7.37
N LEU A 141 7.30 -27.34 6.97
CA LEU A 141 7.95 -27.18 5.68
C LEU A 141 9.45 -27.30 5.91
N GLY A 142 10.11 -28.15 5.13
CA GLY A 142 11.55 -28.39 5.24
C GLY A 142 12.27 -28.12 3.93
N SER A 143 13.47 -27.55 4.03
CA SER A 143 14.36 -27.29 2.90
C SER A 143 15.61 -28.16 3.03
N MET A 144 16.07 -28.68 1.90
CA MET A 144 17.24 -29.56 1.84
C MET A 144 18.51 -28.74 1.61
N GLY A 145 19.31 -28.58 2.65
CA GLY A 145 20.71 -28.15 2.55
C GLY A 145 21.64 -29.37 2.58
N ASN A 146 22.64 -29.34 3.46
CA ASN A 146 23.42 -30.53 3.81
C ASN A 146 22.58 -31.58 4.55
N GLN A 147 21.59 -31.10 5.31
CA GLN A 147 20.58 -31.89 6.00
C GLN A 147 19.21 -31.24 5.83
N LEU A 148 18.15 -31.97 6.16
CA LEU A 148 16.80 -31.43 6.12
C LEU A 148 16.61 -30.46 7.28
N GLU A 149 16.37 -29.19 6.97
CA GLU A 149 16.13 -28.14 7.95
C GLU A 149 14.66 -27.74 7.92
N TRP A 150 14.03 -27.69 9.09
CA TRP A 150 12.60 -27.37 9.23
C TRP A 150 12.39 -25.90 9.52
N ASN A 151 11.46 -25.28 8.80
CA ASN A 151 10.96 -23.94 9.08
C ASN A 151 10.14 -23.93 10.38
N SER A 152 9.82 -22.72 10.85
CA SER A 152 8.92 -22.53 11.99
C SER A 152 7.58 -23.26 11.76
N PRO A 153 7.13 -24.12 12.69
CA PRO A 153 5.85 -24.81 12.59
C PRO A 153 4.67 -23.85 12.42
N LEU A 154 3.84 -24.12 11.42
CA LEU A 154 2.57 -23.41 11.22
C LEU A 154 1.45 -24.21 11.89
N LYS A 155 0.83 -23.65 12.94
CA LYS A 155 -0.34 -24.29 13.57
C LYS A 155 -1.51 -24.31 12.59
N ILE A 156 -2.10 -25.47 12.38
CA ILE A 156 -3.17 -25.67 11.38
C ILE A 156 -4.28 -26.59 11.91
N THR A 157 -5.46 -26.51 11.31
CA THR A 157 -6.53 -27.47 11.53
C THR A 157 -6.48 -28.58 10.47
N ASN A 158 -7.21 -29.68 10.68
CA ASN A 158 -7.42 -30.68 9.63
C ASN A 158 -8.05 -30.07 8.37
N ALA A 159 -8.96 -29.09 8.53
CA ALA A 159 -9.57 -28.40 7.40
C ALA A 159 -8.54 -27.57 6.61
N SER A 160 -7.65 -26.86 7.31
CA SER A 160 -6.54 -26.13 6.68
C SER A 160 -5.57 -27.06 5.96
N TYR A 161 -5.24 -28.21 6.56
CA TYR A 161 -4.42 -29.21 5.88
C TYR A 161 -5.06 -29.69 4.57
N GLN A 162 -6.36 -29.98 4.58
CA GLN A 162 -7.09 -30.39 3.38
C GLN A 162 -7.16 -29.26 2.34
N TYR A 163 -7.39 -28.02 2.76
CA TYR A 163 -7.34 -26.86 1.87
C TYR A 163 -5.98 -26.75 1.18
N ILE A 164 -4.90 -26.85 1.95
CA ILE A 164 -3.52 -26.71 1.47
C ILE A 164 -3.17 -27.82 0.48
N THR A 165 -3.42 -29.08 0.86
CA THR A 165 -2.99 -30.25 0.08
C THR A 165 -3.83 -30.50 -1.18
N ASN A 166 -5.06 -29.98 -1.23
CA ASN A 166 -5.91 -30.02 -2.43
C ASN A 166 -5.79 -28.76 -3.28
N ALA A 167 -4.99 -27.77 -2.86
CA ALA A 167 -4.83 -26.54 -3.61
C ALA A 167 -4.11 -26.81 -4.94
N PRO A 168 -4.48 -26.12 -6.03
CA PRO A 168 -3.78 -26.23 -7.30
C PRO A 168 -2.31 -25.81 -7.14
N ALA A 169 -1.42 -26.42 -7.93
CA ALA A 169 -0.01 -26.03 -7.98
C ALA A 169 0.18 -24.61 -8.57
N PRO A 170 1.25 -23.88 -8.21
CA PRO A 170 1.48 -22.50 -8.68
C PRO A 170 1.51 -22.32 -10.20
N ASP A 171 1.88 -23.35 -10.96
CA ASP A 171 1.94 -23.35 -12.42
C ASP A 171 0.56 -23.46 -13.10
N VAL A 172 -0.49 -23.82 -12.34
CA VAL A 172 -1.86 -23.84 -12.85
C VAL A 172 -2.31 -22.43 -13.20
N LYS A 173 -2.63 -22.21 -14.49
CA LYS A 173 -3.07 -20.91 -15.04
C LYS A 173 -4.13 -20.21 -14.16
N GLY A 174 -3.90 -18.94 -13.87
CA GLY A 174 -4.44 -18.32 -12.66
C GLY A 174 -5.96 -18.17 -12.63
N ALA A 175 -6.66 -18.06 -13.77
CA ALA A 175 -8.13 -18.05 -13.74
C ALA A 175 -8.74 -19.37 -13.22
N LYS A 176 -8.16 -20.55 -13.52
CA LYS A 176 -8.63 -21.83 -12.96
C LYS A 176 -8.24 -21.94 -11.49
N ARG A 177 -7.04 -21.47 -11.16
CA ARG A 177 -6.49 -21.41 -9.82
C ARG A 177 -7.37 -20.59 -8.87
N LEU A 178 -7.74 -19.38 -9.26
CA LEU A 178 -8.61 -18.50 -8.46
C LEU A 178 -10.00 -19.09 -8.19
N LEU A 179 -10.52 -20.01 -9.02
CA LEU A 179 -11.80 -20.68 -8.75
C LEU A 179 -11.74 -21.63 -7.56
N TYR A 180 -10.55 -22.14 -7.24
CA TYR A 180 -10.34 -22.90 -6.01
C TYR A 180 -10.40 -21.94 -4.82
N PHE A 181 -9.53 -20.93 -4.81
CA PHE A 181 -9.38 -19.99 -3.69
C PHE A 181 -10.62 -19.15 -3.40
N MET A 182 -11.46 -18.86 -4.40
CA MET A 182 -12.70 -18.09 -4.19
C MET A 182 -13.65 -18.72 -3.17
N LYS A 183 -13.58 -20.05 -3.00
CA LYS A 183 -14.42 -20.80 -2.04
C LYS A 183 -14.01 -20.56 -0.59
N TYR A 184 -12.76 -20.13 -0.40
CA TYR A 184 -12.08 -20.01 0.88
C TYR A 184 -11.91 -18.56 1.34
N LEU A 185 -12.31 -17.58 0.52
CA LEU A 185 -12.41 -16.18 0.94
C LEU A 185 -13.37 -16.04 2.15
N GLU A 186 -12.87 -15.44 3.22
CA GLU A 186 -13.61 -15.15 4.46
C GLU A 186 -14.20 -16.40 5.17
N VAL A 187 -13.54 -17.56 5.08
CA VAL A 187 -13.86 -18.69 5.97
C VAL A 187 -13.40 -18.41 7.41
N ALA A 188 -13.90 -19.18 8.37
CA ALA A 188 -13.61 -18.96 9.79
C ALA A 188 -12.12 -19.17 10.14
N ASP A 189 -11.48 -20.16 9.51
CA ASP A 189 -10.05 -20.41 9.69
C ASP A 189 -9.24 -19.29 9.01
N GLN A 190 -8.61 -18.44 9.83
CA GLN A 190 -7.92 -17.25 9.34
C GLN A 190 -6.73 -17.59 8.44
N THR A 191 -6.00 -18.68 8.74
CA THR A 191 -4.87 -19.14 7.91
C THR A 191 -5.32 -19.39 6.47
N VAL A 192 -6.47 -20.03 6.31
CA VAL A 192 -7.07 -20.34 5.01
C VAL A 192 -7.62 -19.08 4.34
N ALA A 193 -8.31 -18.23 5.09
CA ALA A 193 -8.91 -17.01 4.56
C ALA A 193 -7.86 -15.99 4.11
N ASP A 194 -6.77 -15.84 4.86
CA ASP A 194 -5.62 -14.99 4.53
C ASP A 194 -4.90 -15.49 3.28
N ASP A 195 -4.58 -16.78 3.22
CA ASP A 195 -3.93 -17.38 2.05
C ASP A 195 -4.77 -17.25 0.79
N ALA A 196 -6.06 -17.59 0.86
CA ALA A 196 -6.99 -17.42 -0.26
C ALA A 196 -7.11 -15.96 -0.71
N TYR A 197 -7.01 -15.00 0.22
CA TYR A 197 -6.96 -13.59 -0.12
C TYR A 197 -5.65 -13.21 -0.83
N TYR A 198 -4.49 -13.69 -0.35
CA TYR A 198 -3.20 -13.40 -0.98
C TYR A 198 -3.11 -13.94 -2.41
N GLU A 199 -3.72 -15.09 -2.69
CA GLU A 199 -3.86 -15.62 -4.05
C GLU A 199 -4.58 -14.66 -4.99
N PHE A 200 -5.61 -13.95 -4.51
CA PHE A 200 -6.25 -12.89 -5.28
C PHE A 200 -5.43 -11.60 -5.33
N ALA A 201 -4.76 -11.24 -4.24
CA ALA A 201 -3.96 -10.01 -4.17
C ALA A 201 -2.74 -10.04 -5.11
N ASN A 202 -2.14 -11.23 -5.30
CA ASN A 202 -1.00 -11.44 -6.19
C ASN A 202 -1.43 -11.71 -7.65
N ALA A 203 -2.70 -12.00 -7.90
CA ALA A 203 -3.17 -12.37 -9.24
C ALA A 203 -3.19 -11.18 -10.22
N PRO A 204 -2.76 -11.38 -11.47
CA PRO A 204 -2.95 -10.40 -12.53
C PRO A 204 -4.41 -10.00 -12.72
N TYR A 205 -4.67 -8.71 -12.91
CA TYR A 205 -6.03 -8.17 -13.10
C TYR A 205 -6.85 -8.92 -14.17
N LYS A 206 -6.21 -9.33 -15.28
CA LYS A 206 -6.87 -10.08 -16.37
C LYS A 206 -7.50 -11.39 -15.88
N GLU A 207 -6.88 -12.06 -14.92
CA GLU A 207 -7.38 -13.31 -14.36
C GLU A 207 -8.50 -13.06 -13.36
N ILE A 208 -8.36 -12.06 -12.49
CA ILE A 208 -9.42 -11.58 -11.58
C ILE A 208 -10.69 -11.25 -12.38
N LYS A 209 -10.55 -10.48 -13.48
CA LYS A 209 -11.66 -10.14 -14.38
C LYS A 209 -12.36 -11.38 -14.95
N THR A 210 -11.61 -12.44 -15.23
CA THR A 210 -12.16 -13.69 -15.79
C THR A 210 -13.02 -14.46 -14.79
N VAL A 211 -12.69 -14.38 -13.49
CA VAL A 211 -13.40 -15.12 -12.43
C VAL A 211 -14.43 -14.28 -11.67
N ALA A 212 -14.37 -12.95 -11.73
CA ALA A 212 -15.20 -12.06 -10.90
C ALA A 212 -16.70 -12.36 -11.01
N LYS A 213 -17.22 -12.63 -12.22
CA LYS A 213 -18.63 -12.98 -12.46
C LYS A 213 -19.08 -14.30 -11.81
N LYS A 214 -18.14 -15.16 -11.44
CA LYS A 214 -18.41 -16.46 -10.79
C LYS A 214 -18.45 -16.33 -9.26
N ILE A 215 -18.00 -15.22 -8.69
CA ILE A 215 -18.05 -15.00 -7.25
C ILE A 215 -19.48 -14.65 -6.83
N PRO A 216 -20.07 -15.31 -5.81
CA PRO A 216 -21.40 -14.99 -5.33
C PRO A 216 -21.49 -13.54 -4.83
N ARG A 217 -22.25 -12.71 -5.55
CA ARG A 217 -22.40 -11.27 -5.25
C ARG A 217 -22.95 -11.02 -3.86
N ASN A 218 -23.88 -11.86 -3.40
CA ASN A 218 -24.44 -11.79 -2.05
C ASN A 218 -23.38 -11.96 -0.95
N LYS A 219 -22.33 -12.77 -1.16
CA LYS A 219 -21.20 -12.89 -0.23
C LYS A 219 -20.38 -11.60 -0.21
N ILE A 220 -20.00 -11.09 -1.39
CA ILE A 220 -19.23 -9.84 -1.48
C ILE A 220 -19.98 -8.66 -0.83
N ARG A 221 -21.30 -8.53 -1.08
CA ARG A 221 -22.14 -7.52 -0.42
C ARG A 221 -22.06 -7.60 1.10
N LYS A 222 -22.15 -8.81 1.66
CA LYS A 222 -22.06 -9.05 3.11
C LYS A 222 -20.68 -8.66 3.64
N TRP A 223 -19.61 -9.04 2.95
CA TRP A 223 -18.24 -8.71 3.36
C TRP A 223 -17.97 -7.21 3.33
N LEU A 224 -18.46 -6.48 2.33
CA LEU A 224 -18.26 -5.04 2.21
C LEU A 224 -18.91 -4.21 3.33
N ILE A 225 -19.97 -4.71 3.95
CA ILE A 225 -20.68 -4.00 5.03
C ILE A 225 -20.42 -4.59 6.42
N ASN A 226 -19.72 -5.72 6.51
CA ASN A 226 -19.41 -6.35 7.77
C ASN A 226 -18.23 -5.62 8.44
N PRO A 227 -18.42 -5.04 9.64
CA PRO A 227 -17.35 -4.33 10.35
C PRO A 227 -16.20 -5.24 10.78
N LYS A 228 -16.38 -6.57 10.76
CA LYS A 228 -15.32 -7.54 11.04
C LYS A 228 -14.46 -7.91 9.82
N THR A 229 -14.86 -7.50 8.62
CA THR A 229 -14.03 -7.73 7.43
C THR A 229 -12.75 -6.87 7.53
N PRO A 230 -11.55 -7.45 7.37
CA PRO A 230 -10.32 -6.68 7.42
C PRO A 230 -10.33 -5.54 6.40
N ALA A 231 -10.01 -4.32 6.85
CA ALA A 231 -10.08 -3.12 6.01
C ALA A 231 -9.20 -3.23 4.75
N THR A 232 -8.08 -3.95 4.82
CA THR A 232 -7.17 -4.20 3.69
C THR A 232 -7.81 -4.99 2.56
N ARG A 233 -8.87 -5.77 2.82
CA ARG A 233 -9.56 -6.60 1.81
C ARG A 233 -10.68 -5.88 1.07
N ILE A 234 -11.13 -4.73 1.59
CA ILE A 234 -12.27 -3.96 1.07
C ILE A 234 -12.05 -3.53 -0.37
N GLY A 235 -10.82 -3.18 -0.75
CA GLY A 235 -10.49 -2.77 -2.11
C GLY A 235 -10.73 -3.88 -3.14
N LEU A 236 -10.24 -5.09 -2.85
CA LEU A 236 -10.48 -6.26 -3.70
C LEU A 236 -11.97 -6.55 -3.82
N TYR A 237 -12.72 -6.53 -2.72
CA TYR A 237 -14.17 -6.79 -2.74
C TYR A 237 -14.94 -5.72 -3.51
N GLY A 238 -14.56 -4.45 -3.40
CA GLY A 238 -15.10 -3.37 -4.21
C GLY A 238 -14.87 -3.62 -5.70
N LEU A 239 -13.65 -4.02 -6.07
CA LEU A 239 -13.29 -4.31 -7.46
C LEU A 239 -14.04 -5.54 -8.01
N LEU A 240 -14.09 -6.64 -7.26
CA LEU A 240 -14.80 -7.87 -7.65
C LEU A 240 -16.29 -7.59 -7.86
N LEU A 241 -16.90 -6.80 -6.97
CA LEU A 241 -18.29 -6.38 -7.14
C LEU A 241 -18.46 -5.48 -8.37
N GLY A 242 -17.49 -4.61 -8.66
CA GLY A 242 -17.49 -3.78 -9.86
C GLY A 242 -17.43 -4.56 -11.17
N LEU A 243 -16.71 -5.68 -11.18
CA LEU A 243 -16.50 -6.52 -12.36
C LEU A 243 -17.65 -7.52 -12.61
N GLY A 244 -18.31 -7.97 -11.53
CA GLY A 244 -19.36 -8.99 -11.59
C GLY A 244 -20.77 -8.52 -11.22
N GLY A 245 -20.93 -7.28 -10.77
CA GLY A 245 -22.16 -6.77 -10.17
C GLY A 245 -23.20 -6.18 -11.11
N ASP A 246 -24.26 -5.63 -10.52
CA ASP A 246 -25.37 -4.96 -11.19
C ASP A 246 -25.70 -3.56 -10.60
N LYS A 247 -26.88 -3.03 -10.93
CA LYS A 247 -27.33 -1.72 -10.46
C LYS A 247 -27.56 -1.66 -8.94
N GLU A 248 -27.96 -2.77 -8.30
CA GLU A 248 -28.13 -2.80 -6.84
C GLU A 248 -26.77 -2.81 -6.13
N ASP A 249 -25.78 -3.46 -6.74
CA ASP A 249 -24.39 -3.38 -6.30
C ASP A 249 -23.86 -1.95 -6.37
N ALA A 250 -24.13 -1.24 -7.47
CA ALA A 250 -23.75 0.15 -7.62
C ALA A 250 -24.40 1.05 -6.53
N LYS A 251 -25.68 0.82 -6.18
CA LYS A 251 -26.36 1.55 -5.10
C LYS A 251 -25.68 1.31 -3.74
N LEU A 252 -25.32 0.07 -3.44
CA LEU A 252 -24.58 -0.27 -2.22
C LEU A 252 -23.22 0.45 -2.18
N MET A 253 -22.44 0.36 -3.26
CA MET A 253 -21.12 0.99 -3.35
C MET A 253 -21.21 2.51 -3.23
N LYS A 254 -22.20 3.15 -3.87
CA LYS A 254 -22.48 4.59 -3.71
C LYS A 254 -22.75 4.96 -2.25
N LYS A 255 -23.50 4.13 -1.52
CA LYS A 255 -23.75 4.33 -0.08
C LYS A 255 -22.47 4.21 0.74
N ILE A 256 -21.62 3.22 0.47
CA ILE A 256 -20.31 3.04 1.12
C ILE A 256 -19.42 4.27 0.86
N ILE A 257 -19.31 4.71 -0.40
CA ILE A 257 -18.47 5.86 -0.77
C ILE A 257 -18.91 7.14 -0.07
N ARG A 258 -20.23 7.38 -0.01
CA ARG A 258 -20.82 8.56 0.66
C ARG A 258 -20.71 8.50 2.18
N ASN A 259 -20.88 7.33 2.79
CA ASN A 259 -20.85 7.15 4.23
C ASN A 259 -19.42 7.13 4.77
N GLN A 260 -18.80 8.30 4.73
CA GLN A 260 -17.42 8.50 5.16
C GLN A 260 -17.38 8.84 6.65
N LYS A 261 -17.30 7.79 7.47
CA LYS A 261 -17.23 7.93 8.94
C LYS A 261 -15.82 8.17 9.46
N GLU A 262 -14.83 7.67 8.75
CA GLU A 262 -13.41 7.68 9.14
C GLU A 262 -12.61 8.56 8.19
N GLU A 263 -11.52 9.15 8.69
CA GLU A 263 -10.61 9.93 7.85
C GLU A 263 -9.80 9.05 6.90
N LEU A 264 -9.35 7.87 7.32
CA LEU A 264 -8.57 6.95 6.51
C LEU A 264 -9.33 5.64 6.32
N ARG A 265 -9.73 5.35 5.09
CA ARG A 265 -10.42 4.10 4.72
C ARG A 265 -9.57 3.28 3.78
N LEU A 266 -8.94 2.23 4.30
CA LEU A 266 -8.14 1.32 3.48
C LEU A 266 -9.02 0.63 2.42
N GLY A 267 -8.53 0.54 1.19
CA GLY A 267 -9.22 -0.11 0.08
C GLY A 267 -10.42 0.66 -0.50
N ILE A 268 -10.71 1.89 -0.06
CA ILE A 268 -11.85 2.64 -0.60
C ILE A 268 -11.70 2.97 -2.10
N ASP A 269 -10.46 3.09 -2.58
CA ASP A 269 -10.12 3.24 -4.00
C ASP A 269 -10.60 2.07 -4.86
N GLY A 270 -10.55 0.84 -4.35
CA GLY A 270 -11.09 -0.34 -5.02
C GLY A 270 -12.62 -0.32 -5.12
N VAL A 271 -13.31 0.19 -4.08
CA VAL A 271 -14.76 0.44 -4.11
C VAL A 271 -15.10 1.55 -5.11
N MET A 272 -14.36 2.66 -5.10
CA MET A 272 -14.55 3.74 -6.07
C MET A 272 -14.34 3.27 -7.52
N SER A 273 -13.30 2.46 -7.76
CA SER A 273 -13.00 1.86 -9.05
C SER A 273 -14.12 0.94 -9.52
N GLY A 274 -14.56 0.01 -8.66
CA GLY A 274 -15.64 -0.91 -9.00
C GLY A 274 -16.99 -0.21 -9.23
N TYR A 275 -17.27 0.86 -8.48
CA TYR A 275 -18.46 1.68 -8.70
C TYR A 275 -18.46 2.29 -10.10
N ILE A 276 -17.35 2.90 -10.54
CA ILE A 276 -17.23 3.45 -11.91
C ILE A 276 -17.32 2.34 -12.97
N LEU A 277 -16.75 1.15 -12.73
CA LEU A 277 -16.87 0.03 -13.68
C LEU A 277 -18.34 -0.37 -13.92
N LEU A 278 -19.20 -0.29 -12.90
CA LEU A 278 -20.63 -0.56 -13.01
C LEU A 278 -21.38 0.58 -13.71
N THR A 279 -21.13 1.82 -13.31
CA THR A 279 -21.98 2.96 -13.68
C THR A 279 -21.45 3.79 -14.85
N GLY A 280 -20.20 3.61 -15.27
CA GLY A 280 -19.56 4.44 -16.28
C GLY A 280 -19.47 5.91 -15.86
N GLU A 281 -19.72 6.82 -16.79
CA GLU A 281 -19.55 8.27 -16.59
C GLU A 281 -20.41 8.85 -15.47
N GLU A 282 -21.59 8.28 -15.17
CA GLU A 282 -22.42 8.73 -14.06
C GLU A 282 -21.68 8.57 -12.72
N GLY A 283 -20.99 7.44 -12.54
CA GLY A 283 -20.21 7.20 -11.33
C GLY A 283 -19.00 8.10 -11.23
N LEU A 284 -18.34 8.35 -12.37
CA LEU A 284 -17.23 9.29 -12.43
C LEU A 284 -17.68 10.70 -12.02
N LYS A 285 -18.78 11.19 -12.59
CA LYS A 285 -19.37 12.49 -12.23
C LYS A 285 -19.69 12.57 -10.74
N PHE A 286 -20.28 11.51 -10.17
CA PHE A 286 -20.54 11.44 -8.74
C PHE A 286 -19.26 11.58 -7.88
N LEU A 287 -18.16 10.91 -8.25
CA LEU A 287 -16.89 11.04 -7.53
C LEU A 287 -16.25 12.42 -7.72
N GLU A 288 -16.36 13.01 -8.91
CA GLU A 288 -15.90 14.38 -9.14
C GLU A 288 -16.59 15.36 -8.21
N GLU A 289 -17.92 15.33 -8.17
CA GLU A 289 -18.73 16.23 -7.35
C GLU A 289 -18.45 16.05 -5.85
N THR A 290 -18.37 14.79 -5.40
CA THR A 290 -18.31 14.47 -3.96
C THR A 290 -16.90 14.37 -3.39
N LYS A 291 -15.87 14.23 -4.23
CA LYS A 291 -14.48 14.02 -3.77
C LYS A 291 -13.48 15.00 -4.38
N LEU A 292 -13.62 15.37 -5.65
CA LEU A 292 -12.61 16.18 -6.33
C LEU A 292 -12.91 17.68 -6.24
N VAL A 293 -14.15 18.07 -6.59
CA VAL A 293 -14.60 19.47 -6.70
C VAL A 293 -14.91 20.06 -5.33
N THR A 294 -15.72 19.39 -4.51
CA THR A 294 -16.09 19.90 -3.19
C THR A 294 -14.91 19.83 -2.22
N LEU A 295 -14.70 20.89 -1.43
CA LEU A 295 -13.74 20.90 -0.33
C LEU A 295 -14.30 20.27 0.95
N TYR A 296 -15.63 20.13 1.05
CA TYR A 296 -16.34 19.70 2.24
C TYR A 296 -17.21 18.48 1.97
N ILE A 297 -17.33 17.61 2.97
CA ILE A 297 -18.23 16.46 2.93
C ILE A 297 -19.66 17.01 2.98
N THR A 298 -20.51 16.55 2.07
CA THR A 298 -21.90 16.99 1.98
C THR A 298 -22.88 15.85 2.27
N ASP A 299 -24.06 16.20 2.78
CA ASP A 299 -25.18 15.28 2.88
C ASP A 299 -25.82 14.99 1.50
N LYS A 300 -26.90 14.21 1.50
CA LYS A 300 -27.65 13.86 0.27
C LYS A 300 -28.24 15.06 -0.49
N ASN A 301 -28.38 16.21 0.18
CA ASN A 301 -28.94 17.45 -0.36
C ASN A 301 -27.85 18.48 -0.70
N GLY A 302 -26.56 18.14 -0.54
CA GLY A 302 -25.45 19.05 -0.82
C GLY A 302 -25.07 19.98 0.33
N LYS A 303 -25.66 19.82 1.53
CA LYS A 303 -25.32 20.65 2.70
C LYS A 303 -24.02 20.13 3.34
N PRO A 304 -23.03 20.99 3.64
CA PRO A 304 -21.82 20.57 4.35
C PRO A 304 -22.13 19.94 5.71
N LEU A 305 -21.52 18.79 5.99
CA LEU A 305 -21.56 18.17 7.31
C LEU A 305 -20.68 18.96 8.27
N LEU A 306 -21.13 19.06 9.52
CA LEU A 306 -20.37 19.68 10.60
C LEU A 306 -19.72 18.60 11.48
N ASP A 307 -18.56 18.91 12.03
CA ASP A 307 -17.92 18.12 13.09
C ASP A 307 -18.49 18.46 14.47
N GLU A 308 -17.93 17.81 15.50
CA GLU A 308 -18.34 17.97 16.89
C GLU A 308 -18.16 19.42 17.39
N THR A 309 -17.31 20.21 16.74
CA THR A 309 -17.06 21.62 17.06
C THR A 309 -17.96 22.58 16.28
N GLY A 310 -18.78 22.08 15.35
CA GLY A 310 -19.62 22.88 14.46
C GLY A 310 -18.88 23.38 13.21
N GLU A 311 -17.64 22.95 12.95
CA GLU A 311 -16.90 23.31 11.75
C GLU A 311 -17.24 22.39 10.58
N LYS A 312 -17.13 22.92 9.34
CA LYS A 312 -17.41 22.13 8.13
C LYS A 312 -16.36 21.04 7.95
N LYS A 313 -16.79 19.78 7.93
CA LYS A 313 -15.92 18.62 7.68
C LYS A 313 -15.32 18.71 6.28
N ARG A 314 -14.01 18.82 6.19
CA ARG A 314 -13.30 18.77 4.90
C ARG A 314 -13.30 17.36 4.32
N VAL A 315 -13.29 17.25 2.99
CA VAL A 315 -12.98 15.97 2.34
C VAL A 315 -11.52 15.63 2.66
N PRO A 316 -11.23 14.51 3.34
CA PRO A 316 -9.89 14.11 3.71
C PRO A 316 -9.00 13.88 2.49
N PHE A 317 -7.71 14.17 2.63
CA PHE A 317 -6.72 13.92 1.59
C PHE A 317 -6.74 12.48 1.08
N SER A 318 -6.86 11.50 1.98
CA SER A 318 -6.96 10.07 1.69
C SER A 318 -8.06 9.72 0.69
N GLU A 319 -9.22 10.39 0.77
CA GLU A 319 -10.37 10.17 -0.11
C GLU A 319 -10.15 10.74 -1.52
N VAL A 320 -9.53 11.92 -1.57
CA VAL A 320 -9.16 12.56 -2.85
C VAL A 320 -8.08 11.74 -3.53
N TYR A 321 -7.08 11.30 -2.77
CA TYR A 321 -6.02 10.42 -3.23
C TYR A 321 -6.58 9.07 -3.70
N ALA A 322 -7.48 8.45 -2.94
CA ALA A 322 -8.15 7.21 -3.35
C ALA A 322 -8.95 7.37 -4.65
N THR A 323 -9.61 8.52 -4.84
CA THR A 323 -10.31 8.83 -6.10
C THR A 323 -9.30 8.96 -7.25
N MET A 324 -8.15 9.61 -7.04
CA MET A 324 -7.07 9.67 -8.02
C MET A 324 -6.52 8.27 -8.36
N GLN A 325 -6.38 7.38 -7.36
CA GLN A 325 -6.01 5.98 -7.58
C GLN A 325 -7.03 5.24 -8.44
N ALA A 326 -8.33 5.46 -8.23
CA ALA A 326 -9.38 4.91 -9.07
C ALA A 326 -9.29 5.41 -10.53
N LEU A 327 -8.96 6.69 -10.75
CA LEU A 327 -8.71 7.22 -12.11
C LEU A 327 -7.51 6.55 -12.78
N ARG A 328 -6.41 6.33 -12.04
CA ARG A 328 -5.20 5.62 -12.52
C ARG A 328 -5.49 4.17 -12.87
N PHE A 329 -6.29 3.51 -12.05
CA PHE A 329 -6.77 2.16 -12.32
C PHE A 329 -7.58 2.14 -13.62
N LEU A 330 -8.57 3.02 -13.79
CA LEU A 330 -9.40 3.06 -15.00
C LEU A 330 -8.61 3.41 -16.26
N TRP A 331 -7.61 4.28 -16.15
CA TRP A 331 -6.70 4.60 -17.26
C TRP A 331 -5.97 3.37 -17.81
N THR A 332 -5.60 2.45 -16.91
CA THR A 332 -4.77 1.29 -17.22
C THR A 332 -5.61 0.03 -17.51
N TYR A 333 -6.67 -0.17 -16.74
CA TYR A 333 -7.44 -1.43 -16.64
C TYR A 333 -8.94 -1.26 -16.88
N GLY A 334 -9.41 -0.05 -17.14
CA GLY A 334 -10.82 0.25 -17.33
C GLY A 334 -11.42 -0.25 -18.65
N ASP A 335 -10.60 -0.83 -19.54
CA ASP A 335 -11.03 -1.42 -20.83
C ASP A 335 -11.95 -0.53 -21.67
N GLY A 336 -11.65 0.78 -21.70
CA GLY A 336 -12.43 1.77 -22.46
C GLY A 336 -13.80 2.12 -21.85
N LYS A 337 -14.11 1.66 -20.62
CA LYS A 337 -15.36 2.01 -19.92
C LYS A 337 -15.55 3.52 -19.77
N ILE A 338 -14.44 4.25 -19.65
CA ILE A 338 -14.37 5.71 -19.68
C ILE A 338 -13.33 6.10 -20.73
N GLU A 339 -13.68 7.06 -21.57
CA GLU A 339 -12.76 7.62 -22.56
C GLU A 339 -11.53 8.27 -21.89
N LYS A 340 -10.35 8.09 -22.49
CA LYS A 340 -9.09 8.62 -21.93
C LYS A 340 -9.13 10.14 -21.76
N ASN A 341 -9.77 10.85 -22.69
CA ASN A 341 -9.95 12.30 -22.58
C ASN A 341 -10.85 12.70 -21.41
N ARG A 342 -11.86 11.88 -21.10
CA ARG A 342 -12.77 12.12 -19.97
C ARG A 342 -12.05 11.92 -18.62
N LEU A 343 -11.18 10.90 -18.52
CA LEU A 343 -10.33 10.69 -17.34
C LEU A 343 -9.31 11.83 -17.14
N ARG A 344 -8.70 12.31 -18.23
CA ARG A 344 -7.82 13.50 -18.20
C ARG A 344 -8.55 14.72 -17.64
N GLN A 345 -9.80 14.97 -18.08
CA GLN A 345 -10.61 16.07 -17.55
C GLN A 345 -10.81 15.97 -16.03
N SER A 346 -11.14 14.78 -15.51
CA SER A 346 -11.26 14.54 -14.06
C SER A 346 -9.96 14.85 -13.32
N LEU A 347 -8.84 14.38 -13.85
CA LEU A 347 -7.52 14.57 -13.25
C LEU A 347 -7.11 16.05 -13.21
N ARG A 348 -7.49 16.85 -14.22
CA ARG A 348 -7.24 18.30 -14.26
C ARG A 348 -7.96 19.07 -13.15
N ILE A 349 -9.07 18.56 -12.61
CA ILE A 349 -9.78 19.18 -11.47
C ILE A 349 -8.82 19.27 -10.27
N LEU A 350 -8.02 18.23 -10.07
CA LEU A 350 -7.07 18.15 -8.96
C LEU A 350 -5.90 19.13 -9.07
N LEU A 351 -5.68 19.78 -10.22
CA LEU A 351 -4.74 20.91 -10.31
C LEU A 351 -5.19 22.12 -9.46
N ASN A 352 -6.44 22.16 -9.01
CA ASN A 352 -6.94 23.18 -8.08
C ASN A 352 -6.69 22.82 -6.61
N ARG A 353 -6.06 21.68 -6.33
CA ARG A 353 -5.71 21.19 -4.99
C ARG A 353 -4.19 21.19 -4.82
N PRO A 354 -3.62 22.23 -4.20
CA PRO A 354 -2.18 22.37 -3.99
C PRO A 354 -1.49 21.12 -3.46
N GLU A 355 -2.14 20.42 -2.53
CA GLU A 355 -1.64 19.25 -1.83
C GLU A 355 -1.44 18.01 -2.73
N LEU A 356 -1.99 18.01 -3.95
CA LEU A 356 -1.88 16.92 -4.93
C LEU A 356 -1.24 17.36 -6.25
N ALA A 357 -0.91 18.65 -6.40
CA ALA A 357 -0.58 19.22 -7.70
C ALA A 357 0.64 18.55 -8.34
N ASP A 358 1.69 18.23 -7.59
CA ASP A 358 2.89 17.57 -8.09
C ASP A 358 2.61 16.15 -8.64
N LEU A 359 1.82 15.36 -7.91
CA LEU A 359 1.39 14.03 -8.33
C LEU A 359 0.53 14.09 -9.60
N VAL A 360 -0.43 15.03 -9.64
CA VAL A 360 -1.35 15.23 -10.76
C VAL A 360 -0.60 15.68 -12.02
N ILE A 361 0.35 16.61 -11.88
CA ILE A 361 1.18 17.06 -13.00
C ILE A 361 2.01 15.90 -13.57
N THR A 362 2.54 15.05 -12.69
CA THR A 362 3.28 13.85 -13.10
C THR A 362 2.40 12.87 -13.89
N ASP A 363 1.18 12.63 -13.43
CA ASP A 363 0.23 11.77 -14.14
C ASP A 363 -0.20 12.37 -15.48
N LEU A 364 -0.51 13.67 -15.52
CA LEU A 364 -0.86 14.37 -16.76
C LEU A 364 0.27 14.29 -17.78
N ALA A 365 1.54 14.38 -17.35
CA ALA A 365 2.70 14.16 -18.23
C ALA A 365 2.75 12.72 -18.75
N ARG A 366 2.59 11.72 -17.89
CA ARG A 366 2.55 10.29 -18.28
C ARG A 366 1.40 9.99 -19.23
N TRP A 367 0.26 10.62 -19.01
CA TRP A 367 -0.94 10.51 -19.83
C TRP A 367 -0.87 11.37 -21.08
N LYS A 368 0.25 12.06 -21.34
CA LYS A 368 0.42 12.96 -22.49
C LYS A 368 -0.69 14.00 -22.63
N ASP A 369 -1.18 14.50 -21.50
CA ASP A 369 -2.15 15.57 -21.49
C ASP A 369 -1.46 16.93 -21.62
N TRP A 370 -1.15 17.30 -22.86
CA TRP A 370 -0.44 18.53 -23.17
C TRP A 370 -1.29 19.81 -23.17
N SER A 371 -2.58 19.71 -22.86
CA SER A 371 -3.47 20.88 -22.96
C SER A 371 -3.33 21.86 -21.80
N VAL A 372 -2.65 21.48 -20.70
CA VAL A 372 -2.59 22.28 -19.47
C VAL A 372 -1.36 23.21 -19.37
N GLN A 373 -0.53 23.29 -20.40
CA GLN A 373 0.73 24.06 -20.39
C GLN A 373 0.58 25.50 -19.86
N GLU A 374 -0.44 26.24 -20.31
CA GLU A 374 -0.68 27.61 -19.84
C GLU A 374 -1.05 27.68 -18.36
N LYS A 375 -1.92 26.76 -17.91
CA LYS A 375 -2.31 26.67 -16.51
C LYS A 375 -1.10 26.39 -15.63
N LEU A 376 -0.23 25.46 -16.03
CA LEU A 376 0.99 25.13 -15.28
C LEU A 376 1.95 26.32 -15.20
N MET A 377 2.11 27.11 -16.26
CA MET A 377 2.92 28.33 -16.20
C MET A 377 2.35 29.38 -15.26
N LYS A 378 1.02 29.56 -15.24
CA LYS A 378 0.35 30.47 -14.30
C LYS A 378 0.52 29.99 -12.85
N MET A 379 0.53 28.68 -12.63
CA MET A 379 0.75 28.10 -11.31
C MET A 379 2.20 28.25 -10.81
N TYR A 380 3.19 28.32 -11.71
CA TYR A 380 4.61 28.32 -11.36
C TYR A 380 5.01 29.53 -10.48
N GLY A 381 5.22 29.27 -9.19
CA GLY A 381 5.59 30.28 -8.19
C GLY A 381 4.42 31.15 -7.72
N SER A 382 3.18 30.73 -7.96
CA SER A 382 2.00 31.37 -7.35
C SER A 382 1.85 30.94 -5.89
N GLU A 383 1.23 31.77 -5.05
CA GLU A 383 1.20 31.64 -3.58
C GLU A 383 0.94 30.20 -3.08
N ASN A 384 -0.12 29.55 -3.56
CA ASN A 384 -0.49 28.20 -3.12
C ASN A 384 0.36 27.08 -3.75
N TYR A 385 1.16 27.37 -4.78
CA TYR A 385 1.90 26.39 -5.56
C TYR A 385 3.42 26.68 -5.58
N ASP A 386 3.89 27.61 -4.75
CA ASP A 386 5.30 28.00 -4.63
C ASP A 386 6.13 27.02 -3.80
N VAL A 387 5.96 25.72 -4.07
CA VAL A 387 6.68 24.63 -3.40
C VAL A 387 7.58 23.90 -4.39
N GLN A 388 8.73 23.44 -3.93
CA GLN A 388 9.78 22.88 -4.80
C GLN A 388 9.32 21.65 -5.57
N SER A 389 8.50 20.78 -4.97
CA SER A 389 7.95 19.58 -5.62
C SER A 389 7.05 19.93 -6.82
N VAL A 390 6.17 20.92 -6.67
CA VAL A 390 5.28 21.40 -7.73
C VAL A 390 6.09 22.06 -8.85
N LYS A 391 7.01 22.97 -8.53
CA LYS A 391 7.91 23.60 -9.52
C LYS A 391 8.68 22.56 -10.33
N THR A 392 9.27 21.58 -9.65
CA THR A 392 10.02 20.49 -10.28
C THR A 392 9.12 19.65 -11.20
N SER A 393 7.90 19.35 -10.76
CA SER A 393 6.93 18.59 -11.54
C SER A 393 6.47 19.35 -12.79
N ILE A 394 6.26 20.66 -12.71
CA ILE A 394 5.96 21.52 -13.87
C ILE A 394 7.10 21.48 -14.90
N VAL A 395 8.35 21.62 -14.45
CA VAL A 395 9.50 21.53 -15.36
C VAL A 395 9.58 20.14 -16.01
N ARG A 396 9.42 19.06 -15.23
CA ARG A 396 9.43 17.68 -15.74
C ARG A 396 8.31 17.43 -16.74
N TYR A 397 7.13 18.00 -16.51
CA TYR A 397 6.03 17.95 -17.47
C TYR A 397 6.42 18.60 -18.80
N PHE A 398 7.06 19.78 -18.78
CA PHE A 398 7.52 20.40 -20.02
C PHE A 398 8.65 19.62 -20.68
N LEU A 399 9.58 19.06 -19.92
CA LEU A 399 10.62 18.17 -20.46
C LEU A 399 10.00 16.95 -21.17
N ALA A 400 9.03 16.29 -20.53
CA ALA A 400 8.28 15.19 -21.14
C ALA A 400 7.54 15.61 -22.41
N CYS A 401 6.88 16.77 -22.37
CA CYS A 401 6.21 17.35 -23.54
C CYS A 401 7.20 17.63 -24.68
N THR A 402 8.41 18.14 -24.40
CA THR A 402 9.43 18.37 -25.43
C THR A 402 10.01 17.09 -26.03
N ALA A 403 9.96 15.99 -25.29
CA ALA A 403 10.38 14.67 -25.76
C ALA A 403 9.30 13.95 -26.58
N ASP A 404 8.06 14.46 -26.64
CA ASP A 404 6.96 13.89 -27.44
C ASP A 404 7.05 14.28 -28.92
N VAL A 405 8.21 14.06 -29.52
CA VAL A 405 8.44 14.27 -30.95
C VAL A 405 8.14 12.99 -31.74
N PRO A 406 7.54 13.09 -32.95
CA PRO A 406 7.35 11.94 -33.82
C PRO A 406 8.70 11.29 -34.15
N LYS A 407 8.75 9.95 -34.21
CA LYS A 407 9.97 9.22 -34.60
C LYS A 407 10.40 9.46 -36.06
N ASN A 408 9.49 9.98 -36.89
CA ASN A 408 9.75 10.27 -38.29
C ASN A 408 10.17 11.74 -38.46
N SER A 409 11.42 11.96 -38.88
CA SER A 409 12.05 13.28 -39.03
C SER A 409 11.42 14.18 -40.10
N LYS A 410 10.55 13.63 -40.96
CA LYS A 410 9.84 14.39 -42.00
C LYS A 410 8.58 15.10 -41.50
N LEU A 411 8.08 14.76 -40.30
CA LEU A 411 6.87 15.39 -39.75
C LEU A 411 7.20 16.72 -39.07
N PRO A 412 6.37 17.77 -39.25
CA PRO A 412 6.59 19.03 -38.56
C PRO A 412 6.49 18.85 -37.05
N GLU A 413 7.33 19.59 -36.32
CA GLU A 413 7.31 19.56 -34.86
C GLU A 413 5.91 19.92 -34.32
N PRO A 414 5.34 19.11 -33.41
CA PRO A 414 4.00 19.37 -32.88
C PRO A 414 3.88 20.71 -32.15
N LYS A 415 2.69 21.34 -32.26
CA LYS A 415 2.40 22.64 -31.60
C LYS A 415 2.68 22.61 -30.09
N HIS A 416 2.37 21.49 -29.43
CA HIS A 416 2.60 21.34 -27.99
C HIS A 416 4.09 21.30 -27.62
N VAL A 417 4.95 20.69 -28.46
CA VAL A 417 6.41 20.66 -28.29
C VAL A 417 6.98 22.07 -28.41
N LYS A 418 6.62 22.81 -29.47
CA LYS A 418 7.05 24.20 -29.69
C LYS A 418 6.73 25.09 -28.48
N LYS A 419 5.50 24.97 -27.97
CA LYS A 419 5.02 25.72 -26.81
C LYS A 419 5.78 25.34 -25.53
N ALA A 420 6.02 24.05 -25.30
CA ALA A 420 6.79 23.57 -24.16
C ALA A 420 8.24 24.06 -24.19
N LYS A 421 8.90 24.06 -25.36
CA LYS A 421 10.25 24.63 -25.54
C LYS A 421 10.29 26.12 -25.16
N LYS A 422 9.29 26.90 -25.59
CA LYS A 422 9.18 28.33 -25.23
C LYS A 422 9.07 28.50 -23.72
N TYR A 423 8.23 27.72 -23.05
CA TYR A 423 8.06 27.80 -21.60
C TYR A 423 9.28 27.33 -20.82
N LEU A 424 9.97 26.27 -21.27
CA LEU A 424 11.23 25.85 -20.66
C LEU A 424 12.29 26.95 -20.73
N LYS A 425 12.43 27.64 -21.87
CA LYS A 425 13.37 28.77 -22.00
C LYS A 425 13.05 29.89 -21.01
N ILE A 426 11.77 30.19 -20.79
CA ILE A 426 11.34 31.17 -19.78
C ILE A 426 11.70 30.67 -18.36
N LEU A 427 11.46 29.40 -18.06
CA LEU A 427 11.80 28.82 -16.75
C LEU A 427 13.31 28.73 -16.52
N GLU A 428 14.12 28.50 -17.55
CA GLU A 428 15.59 28.52 -17.47
C GLU A 428 16.13 29.90 -17.08
N GLN A 429 15.48 30.97 -17.54
CA GLN A 429 15.83 32.33 -17.17
C GLN A 429 15.34 32.69 -15.76
N LYS A 430 14.10 32.29 -15.41
CA LYS A 430 13.45 32.65 -14.14
C LYS A 430 13.95 31.82 -12.95
N ASP A 431 14.21 30.53 -13.16
CA ASP A 431 14.58 29.57 -12.11
C ASP A 431 15.56 28.50 -12.66
N PRO A 432 16.81 28.91 -12.98
CA PRO A 432 17.80 28.00 -13.56
C PRO A 432 18.14 26.82 -12.66
N ARG A 433 18.05 26.98 -11.33
CA ARG A 433 18.36 25.93 -10.35
C ARG A 433 17.35 24.80 -10.42
N THR A 434 16.06 25.11 -10.42
CA THR A 434 15.02 24.07 -10.53
C THR A 434 15.11 23.35 -11.87
N VAL A 435 15.33 24.08 -12.97
CA VAL A 435 15.44 23.46 -14.29
C VAL A 435 16.66 22.53 -14.40
N LYS A 436 17.83 22.96 -13.92
CA LYS A 436 19.04 22.13 -13.91
C LYS A 436 18.84 20.85 -13.10
N THR A 437 18.25 20.94 -11.92
CA THR A 437 17.95 19.78 -11.07
C THR A 437 16.96 18.84 -11.74
N ALA A 438 15.87 19.37 -12.30
CA ALA A 438 14.87 18.56 -13.00
C ALA A 438 15.48 17.79 -14.17
N LYS A 439 16.31 18.45 -15.00
CA LYS A 439 17.00 17.82 -16.14
C LYS A 439 17.93 16.67 -15.72
N ARG A 440 18.70 16.85 -14.63
CA ARG A 440 19.65 15.84 -14.13
C ARG A 440 18.99 14.49 -13.86
N PHE A 441 17.79 14.51 -13.29
CA PHE A 441 17.06 13.30 -12.90
C PHE A 441 15.97 12.88 -13.90
N PHE A 442 15.85 13.57 -15.04
CA PHE A 442 14.78 13.29 -16.01
C PHE A 442 15.14 12.14 -16.96
N PHE A 443 16.41 12.02 -17.34
CA PHE A 443 16.90 11.00 -18.29
C PHE A 443 17.52 9.77 -17.63
N ILE A 444 17.59 9.74 -16.30
CA ILE A 444 18.01 8.56 -15.55
C ILE A 444 16.81 7.62 -15.51
N ARG A 445 16.82 6.61 -16.38
CA ARG A 445 15.84 5.53 -16.42
C ARG A 445 16.18 4.45 -15.40
#